data_AF-A0A6N3V3A5-F1
#
_entry.id   AF-A0A6N3V3A5-F1
#
_cell.length_a   1.000
_cell.length_b   1.000
_cell.length_c   1.000
_cell.angle_alpha   90.00
_cell.angle_beta   90.00
_cell.angle_gamma   90.00
#
_symmetry.space_group_name_H-M   'P 1'
#
loop_
_entity.id
_entity.type
_entity.pdbx_description
1 polymer ?
#
loop_
_entity_poly.entity_id
_entity_poly.type
_entity_poly.pdbx_seq_one_letter_code
_entity_poly.pdbx_strand_id
1 'polypeptide(L)'
;MKHWFLFILVISWFCFPLSGQQTNRPDWVKQHPVSGLSYIGIGMAEISEGDYQQKAKQNALSDLVSEIQVVIAANSLLNTLEDDGNVKQTFAESIRTEARAEIENFRLVDSWRSDNEYWVYYELNKDDYAALVAARRQKAIRNGFDFWYKGHITLQQGDLMTAIELFSNGMEAIRPVLNQELFCSYEGKTINLATELYAALAGVFDGITIVLNPVTVSATPFQGIGEPIAIGVYRNGNPLRNIRLKAEFVSGSGDLSSMSPTDESGVAALYVRNITSKQAQQEIGISLIDDVFSLFRKGSYAALFKQMLSSLPGATLTVNTVQTQISAYVRSAQSDIEAVERTVKSLLNNHFFNVVASPSEADIIVTLDNKCRKGNTVPGELYNFIEFFSTLGIKIENNRTGQILLNYSINDERTLVPENKSASQGKNMAARELIKRLNREFARELKKITFDRTGKIPERQKMLPDVPVPVVGPSVPEKEADPVISVPVVVPEVIPAPLTPVKSAKPENQKAIRVEWLDGVFVEFDKLATLGDKSRIHLKIVNTNADDCEMDLYSGNLTVINEKGEESSIVSLKLGSKFNDRRVTALIVPDLPTEMVIEVSKLQSVALLQLKDFKNNIVKLRGLK
;
A
#
# COMPACT_ATOMS: atom_id res chain seq x y z
N MET A 1 26.96 -51.77 -89.66
CA MET A 1 25.69 -51.83 -90.42
C MET A 1 24.62 -51.21 -89.53
N LYS A 2 24.34 -49.91 -89.64
CA LYS A 2 23.24 -49.33 -90.44
C LYS A 2 21.92 -50.11 -90.32
N HIS A 3 20.99 -49.49 -89.58
CA HIS A 3 19.54 -49.29 -89.84
C HIS A 3 18.69 -50.55 -90.16
N TRP A 4 17.46 -50.71 -89.70
CA TRP A 4 16.31 -49.79 -89.75
C TRP A 4 15.11 -50.62 -89.25
N PHE A 5 14.31 -50.23 -88.26
CA PHE A 5 13.04 -49.47 -88.31
C PHE A 5 12.46 -49.66 -86.88
N LEU A 6 12.29 -48.68 -85.99
CA LEU A 6 11.47 -47.46 -86.04
C LEU A 6 10.13 -47.64 -86.76
N PHE A 7 9.06 -47.69 -85.96
CA PHE A 7 7.61 -47.59 -86.19
C PHE A 7 6.98 -48.75 -85.38
N ILE A 8 6.51 -48.58 -84.15
CA ILE A 8 5.48 -47.62 -83.72
C ILE A 8 5.72 -47.28 -82.25
N LEU A 9 6.15 -46.03 -82.05
CA LEU A 9 5.94 -45.26 -80.84
C LEU A 9 4.56 -44.58 -81.02
N VAL A 10 3.83 -44.34 -79.93
CA VAL A 10 2.54 -43.63 -79.82
C VAL A 10 1.32 -44.56 -79.70
N ILE A 11 1.05 -45.00 -78.46
CA ILE A 11 -0.21 -44.82 -77.69
C ILE A 11 -0.20 -45.82 -76.53
N SER A 12 -0.56 -45.35 -75.34
CA SER A 12 -0.79 -46.13 -74.12
C SER A 12 0.43 -46.36 -73.21
N TRP A 13 1.11 -45.27 -72.88
CA TRP A 13 1.86 -45.14 -71.62
C TRP A 13 1.14 -44.09 -70.76
N PHE A 14 -0.08 -44.41 -70.35
CA PHE A 14 -0.86 -43.63 -69.38
C PHE A 14 -1.68 -44.61 -68.54
N CYS A 15 -1.08 -45.07 -67.45
CA CYS A 15 -1.76 -45.51 -66.22
C CYS A 15 -0.68 -45.72 -65.15
N PHE A 16 -0.25 -44.62 -64.54
CA PHE A 16 0.26 -44.65 -63.17
C PHE A 16 -0.97 -44.74 -62.25
N PRO A 17 -1.11 -45.77 -61.40
CA PRO A 17 -1.78 -45.57 -60.14
C PRO A 17 -0.86 -44.76 -59.22
N LEU A 18 -1.26 -43.50 -58.97
CA LEU A 18 -0.85 -42.75 -57.79
C LEU A 18 -1.14 -43.61 -56.55
N SER A 19 -0.09 -43.99 -55.83
CA SER A 19 -0.18 -44.31 -54.41
C SER A 19 0.81 -43.41 -53.72
N GLY A 20 0.29 -42.31 -53.17
CA GLY A 20 1.04 -41.36 -52.35
C GLY A 20 1.64 -42.09 -51.15
N GLN A 21 2.91 -41.82 -50.88
CA GLN A 21 3.62 -42.30 -49.72
C GLN A 21 2.93 -41.84 -48.43
N GLN A 22 2.37 -42.77 -47.68
CA GLN A 22 1.89 -42.58 -46.30
C GLN A 22 2.89 -43.18 -45.28
N THR A 23 4.19 -43.14 -45.57
CA THR A 23 5.20 -43.99 -44.91
C THR A 23 6.09 -43.31 -43.87
N ASN A 24 5.73 -42.14 -43.33
CA ASN A 24 6.59 -41.41 -42.37
C ASN A 24 5.89 -40.88 -41.10
N ARG A 25 4.67 -41.32 -40.78
CA ARG A 25 3.96 -40.93 -39.54
C ARG A 25 4.21 -41.95 -38.41
N PRO A 26 4.85 -41.58 -37.29
CA PRO A 26 5.09 -42.44 -36.13
C PRO A 26 3.78 -42.95 -35.52
N ASP A 27 3.83 -44.11 -34.87
CA ASP A 27 2.63 -44.75 -34.31
C ASP A 27 2.03 -43.97 -33.13
N TRP A 28 2.86 -43.28 -32.34
CA TRP A 28 2.39 -42.40 -31.26
C TRP A 28 1.55 -41.21 -31.77
N VAL A 29 1.71 -40.82 -33.04
CA VAL A 29 0.89 -39.77 -33.70
C VAL A 29 -0.42 -40.36 -34.25
N LYS A 30 -0.50 -41.68 -34.42
CA LYS A 30 -1.71 -42.37 -34.91
C LYS A 30 -2.61 -42.79 -33.74
N GLN A 31 -2.02 -43.17 -32.62
CA GLN A 31 -2.71 -43.64 -31.43
C GLN A 31 -1.96 -43.23 -30.18
N HIS A 32 -2.69 -42.70 -29.19
CA HIS A 32 -2.12 -42.35 -27.90
C HIS A 32 -1.52 -43.59 -27.22
N PRO A 33 -0.21 -43.60 -26.90
CA PRO A 33 0.41 -44.75 -26.24
C PRO A 33 -0.17 -44.95 -24.83
N VAL A 34 -0.11 -46.19 -24.34
CA VAL A 34 -0.52 -46.55 -22.97
C VAL A 34 0.70 -47.07 -22.24
N SER A 35 1.05 -46.46 -21.11
CA SER A 35 2.17 -46.88 -20.27
C SER A 35 1.74 -47.15 -18.83
N GLY A 36 2.16 -48.31 -18.31
CA GLY A 36 2.01 -48.62 -16.89
C GLY A 36 2.94 -47.79 -16.01
N LEU A 37 4.10 -47.36 -16.54
CA LEU A 37 5.21 -46.76 -15.79
C LEU A 37 5.31 -45.24 -15.93
N SER A 38 4.64 -44.67 -16.93
CA SER A 38 4.76 -43.24 -17.24
C SER A 38 3.41 -42.62 -17.51
N TYR A 39 3.27 -41.34 -17.18
CA TYR A 39 2.29 -40.45 -17.77
C TYR A 39 2.80 -39.96 -19.13
N ILE A 40 1.91 -39.78 -20.08
CA ILE A 40 2.14 -39.43 -21.48
C ILE A 40 1.24 -38.24 -21.81
N GLY A 41 1.82 -37.24 -22.47
CA GLY A 41 1.06 -36.14 -23.05
C GLY A 41 1.44 -35.89 -24.49
N ILE A 42 0.46 -35.79 -25.36
CA ILE A 42 0.63 -35.58 -26.79
C ILE A 42 -0.14 -34.33 -27.22
N GLY A 43 0.56 -33.42 -27.87
CA GLY A 43 0.02 -32.13 -28.29
C GLY A 43 0.28 -31.84 -29.75
N MET A 44 -0.71 -31.25 -30.41
CA MET A 44 -0.63 -30.84 -31.82
C MET A 44 -0.90 -29.34 -31.96
N ALA A 45 -0.22 -28.70 -32.91
CA ALA A 45 -0.60 -27.40 -33.43
C ALA A 45 -0.43 -27.35 -34.95
N GLU A 46 -1.26 -26.57 -35.63
CA GLU A 46 -1.11 -26.35 -37.07
C GLU A 46 0.09 -25.44 -37.34
N ILE A 47 0.88 -25.75 -38.37
CA ILE A 47 2.05 -24.96 -38.78
C ILE A 47 1.65 -23.59 -39.33
N SER A 48 0.41 -23.47 -39.81
CA SER A 48 -0.23 -22.21 -40.22
C SER A 48 -0.32 -21.20 -39.07
N GLU A 49 -0.28 -21.67 -37.82
CA GLU A 49 -0.37 -20.85 -36.64
C GLU A 49 0.99 -20.24 -36.24
N GLY A 50 1.01 -18.97 -35.84
CA GLY A 50 2.17 -18.36 -35.19
C GLY A 50 2.55 -19.12 -33.92
N ASP A 51 3.87 -19.28 -33.70
CA ASP A 51 4.47 -20.01 -32.56
C ASP A 51 3.96 -21.46 -32.41
N TYR A 52 3.62 -22.14 -33.51
CA TYR A 52 3.07 -23.50 -33.52
C TYR A 52 3.87 -24.51 -32.68
N GLN A 53 5.20 -24.41 -32.64
CA GLN A 53 6.03 -25.29 -31.80
C GLN A 53 5.75 -25.08 -30.31
N GLN A 54 5.59 -23.82 -29.88
CA GLN A 54 5.27 -23.50 -28.50
C GLN A 54 3.84 -23.95 -28.16
N LYS A 55 2.90 -23.80 -29.09
CA LYS A 55 1.51 -24.26 -28.91
C LYS A 55 1.42 -25.78 -28.81
N ALA A 56 2.11 -26.52 -29.67
CA ALA A 56 2.14 -27.98 -29.59
C ALA A 56 2.74 -28.47 -28.26
N LYS A 57 3.82 -27.82 -27.78
CA LYS A 57 4.38 -28.08 -26.45
C LYS A 57 3.37 -27.78 -25.33
N GLN A 58 2.66 -26.65 -25.38
CA GLN A 58 1.61 -26.31 -24.39
C GLN A 58 0.46 -27.32 -24.40
N ASN A 59 0.03 -27.74 -25.59
CA ASN A 59 -1.02 -28.75 -25.74
C ASN A 59 -0.58 -30.11 -25.20
N ALA A 60 0.68 -30.51 -25.45
CA ALA A 60 1.24 -31.77 -24.95
C ALA A 60 1.36 -31.77 -23.42
N LEU A 61 1.77 -30.64 -22.85
CA LEU A 61 1.80 -30.47 -21.41
C LEU A 61 0.38 -30.52 -20.81
N SER A 62 -0.59 -29.84 -21.43
CA SER A 62 -1.99 -29.89 -20.98
C SER A 62 -2.56 -31.31 -21.01
N ASP A 63 -2.21 -32.09 -22.02
CA ASP A 63 -2.61 -33.48 -22.15
C ASP A 63 -1.96 -34.35 -21.06
N LEU A 64 -0.64 -34.19 -20.83
CA LEU A 64 0.09 -34.85 -19.74
C LEU A 64 -0.54 -34.56 -18.37
N VAL A 65 -0.85 -33.28 -18.09
CA VAL A 65 -1.51 -32.84 -16.85
C VAL A 65 -2.87 -33.51 -16.69
N SER A 66 -3.59 -33.74 -17.78
CA SER A 66 -4.94 -34.35 -17.75
C SER A 66 -4.91 -35.82 -17.33
N GLU A 67 -3.81 -36.54 -17.61
CA GLU A 67 -3.62 -37.92 -17.18
C GLU A 67 -3.30 -38.03 -15.68
N ILE A 68 -2.74 -36.97 -15.09
CA ILE A 68 -2.46 -36.91 -13.65
C ILE A 68 -3.75 -36.58 -12.89
N GLN A 69 -4.40 -37.62 -12.38
CA GLN A 69 -5.60 -37.47 -11.56
C GLN A 69 -5.25 -36.80 -10.22
N VAL A 70 -5.57 -35.50 -10.08
CA VAL A 70 -5.38 -34.77 -8.81
C VAL A 70 -6.48 -35.19 -7.82
N VAL A 71 -6.16 -36.16 -6.96
CA VAL A 71 -7.00 -36.48 -5.80
C VAL A 71 -6.80 -35.39 -4.75
N ILE A 72 -7.88 -34.68 -4.39
CA ILE A 72 -7.85 -33.73 -3.28
C ILE A 72 -8.08 -34.53 -2.00
N ALA A 73 -7.03 -34.73 -1.21
CA ALA A 73 -7.12 -35.30 0.13
C ALA A 73 -7.50 -34.26 1.21
N ALA A 74 -7.74 -32.99 0.84
CA ALA A 74 -8.09 -31.89 1.74
C ALA A 74 -9.50 -31.99 2.38
N ASN A 75 -10.02 -33.20 2.58
CA ASN A 75 -11.34 -33.43 3.19
C ASN A 75 -11.44 -32.82 4.60
N SER A 76 -10.34 -32.75 5.36
CA SER A 76 -10.36 -32.19 6.72
C SER A 76 -10.50 -30.65 6.72
N LEU A 77 -9.59 -29.92 6.05
CA LEU A 77 -9.62 -28.46 6.04
C LEU A 77 -10.85 -27.90 5.29
N LEU A 78 -11.21 -28.50 4.14
CA LEU A 78 -12.39 -28.08 3.38
C LEU A 78 -13.71 -28.31 4.12
N ASN A 79 -13.74 -29.20 5.11
CA ASN A 79 -14.91 -29.40 5.98
C ASN A 79 -14.90 -28.50 7.21
N THR A 80 -13.74 -27.96 7.62
CA THR A 80 -13.66 -26.92 8.66
C THR A 80 -13.96 -25.53 8.15
N LEU A 81 -13.82 -25.28 6.84
CA LEU A 81 -14.34 -24.06 6.20
C LEU A 81 -15.87 -24.11 6.28
N GLU A 82 -16.50 -23.13 6.95
CA GLU A 82 -17.95 -23.02 7.05
C GLU A 82 -18.64 -23.05 5.67
N ASP A 83 -19.92 -23.45 5.65
CA ASP A 83 -20.74 -23.67 4.45
C ASP A 83 -21.15 -22.37 3.71
N ASP A 84 -20.25 -21.39 3.63
CA ASP A 84 -20.29 -20.31 2.65
C ASP A 84 -19.75 -20.90 1.34
N GLY A 85 -20.57 -21.69 0.64
CA GLY A 85 -20.17 -22.57 -0.48
C GLY A 85 -19.26 -21.95 -1.57
N ASN A 86 -19.24 -20.63 -1.69
CA ASN A 86 -18.31 -19.88 -2.55
C ASN A 86 -16.83 -19.99 -2.10
N VAL A 87 -16.55 -20.00 -0.80
CA VAL A 87 -15.19 -20.04 -0.23
C VAL A 87 -14.58 -21.43 -0.41
N LYS A 88 -15.34 -22.48 -0.09
CA LYS A 88 -14.92 -23.88 -0.25
C LYS A 88 -14.60 -24.19 -1.72
N GLN A 89 -15.44 -23.73 -2.63
CA GLN A 89 -15.25 -23.92 -4.08
C GLN A 89 -14.01 -23.16 -4.58
N THR A 90 -13.87 -21.87 -4.25
CA THR A 90 -12.71 -21.06 -4.64
C THR A 90 -11.40 -21.65 -4.11
N PHE A 91 -11.41 -22.14 -2.86
CA PHE A 91 -10.24 -22.78 -2.24
C PHE A 91 -9.87 -24.09 -2.94
N ALA A 92 -10.86 -24.95 -3.23
CA ALA A 92 -10.64 -26.20 -3.95
C ALA A 92 -10.14 -25.97 -5.39
N GLU A 93 -10.65 -24.96 -6.10
CA GLU A 93 -10.19 -24.58 -7.44
C GLU A 93 -8.77 -24.02 -7.44
N SER A 94 -8.41 -23.21 -6.42
CA SER A 94 -7.04 -22.72 -6.25
C SER A 94 -6.05 -23.88 -6.03
N ILE A 95 -6.39 -24.82 -5.15
CA ILE A 95 -5.59 -26.02 -4.90
C ILE A 95 -5.39 -26.84 -6.18
N ARG A 96 -6.46 -27.06 -6.97
CA ARG A 96 -6.37 -27.77 -8.25
C ARG A 96 -5.46 -27.06 -9.24
N THR A 97 -5.53 -25.73 -9.28
CA THR A 97 -4.73 -24.92 -10.21
C THR A 97 -3.25 -24.95 -9.82
N GLU A 98 -2.93 -24.83 -8.54
CA GLU A 98 -1.55 -24.90 -8.03
C GLU A 98 -0.94 -26.29 -8.25
N ALA A 99 -1.67 -27.37 -7.95
CA ALA A 99 -1.20 -28.73 -8.19
C ALA A 99 -0.88 -29.02 -9.66
N ARG A 100 -1.59 -28.39 -10.61
CA ARG A 100 -1.34 -28.51 -12.06
C ARG A 100 -0.12 -27.71 -12.51
N ALA A 101 0.23 -26.64 -11.80
CA ALA A 101 1.31 -25.73 -12.17
C ALA A 101 2.71 -26.22 -11.76
N GLU A 102 2.82 -27.30 -10.97
CA GLU A 102 4.11 -27.75 -10.41
C GLU A 102 4.65 -29.06 -11.01
N ILE A 103 4.17 -29.46 -12.19
CA ILE A 103 4.65 -30.68 -12.86
C ILE A 103 6.05 -30.41 -13.41
N GLU A 104 7.04 -31.08 -12.84
CA GLU A 104 8.46 -31.00 -13.22
C GLU A 104 8.97 -32.40 -13.61
N ASN A 105 10.17 -32.46 -14.19
CA ASN A 105 10.85 -33.71 -14.60
C ASN A 105 10.13 -34.52 -15.69
N PHE A 106 9.25 -33.88 -16.47
CA PHE A 106 8.77 -34.46 -17.72
C PHE A 106 9.84 -34.29 -18.81
N ARG A 107 9.93 -35.25 -19.73
CA ARG A 107 10.93 -35.26 -20.81
C ARG A 107 10.25 -35.21 -22.18
N LEU A 108 10.87 -34.50 -23.12
CA LEU A 108 10.55 -34.61 -24.54
C LEU A 108 11.02 -35.97 -25.04
N VAL A 109 10.07 -36.84 -25.39
CA VAL A 109 10.38 -38.16 -25.95
C VAL A 109 10.59 -38.05 -27.46
N ASP A 110 9.70 -37.33 -28.14
CA ASP A 110 9.77 -37.15 -29.59
C ASP A 110 9.01 -35.89 -30.05
N SER A 111 9.30 -35.44 -31.26
CA SER A 111 8.48 -34.46 -31.98
C SER A 111 8.37 -34.84 -33.44
N TRP A 112 7.17 -34.71 -34.01
CA TRP A 112 6.92 -35.08 -35.39
C TRP A 112 6.27 -33.94 -36.16
N ARG A 113 6.64 -33.81 -37.43
CA ARG A 113 6.19 -32.72 -38.29
C ARG A 113 5.67 -33.27 -39.61
N SER A 114 4.52 -32.78 -40.04
CA SER A 114 4.03 -32.92 -41.42
C SER A 114 4.06 -31.57 -42.15
N ASP A 115 3.48 -31.51 -43.35
CA ASP A 115 3.35 -30.26 -44.09
C ASP A 115 2.40 -29.25 -43.42
N ASN A 116 1.45 -29.71 -42.59
CA ASN A 116 0.44 -28.86 -41.96
C ASN A 116 0.43 -28.92 -40.42
N GLU A 117 1.01 -29.94 -39.81
CA GLU A 117 0.89 -30.20 -38.36
C GLU A 117 2.26 -30.39 -37.70
N TYR A 118 2.36 -29.94 -36.45
CA TYR A 118 3.49 -30.22 -35.57
C TYR A 118 3.01 -30.86 -34.28
N TRP A 119 3.61 -32.00 -33.94
CA TRP A 119 3.25 -32.85 -32.82
C TRP A 119 4.41 -32.95 -31.82
N VAL A 120 4.07 -32.97 -30.54
CA VAL A 120 5.02 -33.08 -29.43
C VAL A 120 4.57 -34.21 -28.50
N TYR A 121 5.52 -35.04 -28.07
CA TYR A 121 5.30 -36.13 -27.12
C TYR A 121 6.15 -35.91 -25.87
N TYR A 122 5.48 -35.69 -24.73
CA TYR A 122 6.07 -35.68 -23.40
C TYR A 122 5.79 -36.96 -22.61
N GLU A 123 6.72 -37.30 -21.74
CA GLU A 123 6.59 -38.41 -20.80
C GLU A 123 7.07 -38.01 -19.39
N LEU A 124 6.42 -38.53 -18.36
CA LEU A 124 6.81 -38.38 -16.96
C LEU A 124 6.74 -39.72 -16.25
N ASN A 125 7.84 -40.18 -15.66
CA ASN A 125 7.86 -41.44 -14.92
C ASN A 125 6.99 -41.34 -13.64
N LYS A 126 6.15 -42.34 -13.39
CA LYS A 126 5.20 -42.35 -12.26
C LYS A 126 5.88 -42.48 -10.90
N ASP A 127 6.92 -43.31 -10.79
CA ASP A 127 7.64 -43.53 -9.53
C ASP A 127 8.49 -42.32 -9.17
N ASP A 128 9.19 -41.72 -10.15
CA ASP A 128 9.96 -40.50 -9.97
C ASP A 128 9.06 -39.33 -9.56
N TYR A 129 7.89 -39.21 -10.21
CA TYR A 129 6.89 -38.21 -9.85
C TYR A 129 6.36 -38.44 -8.43
N ALA A 130 6.02 -39.68 -8.07
CA ALA A 130 5.53 -40.01 -6.72
C ALA A 130 6.59 -39.72 -5.64
N ALA A 131 7.86 -40.05 -5.90
CA ALA A 131 8.98 -39.76 -5.00
C ALA A 131 9.21 -38.24 -4.84
N LEU A 132 9.15 -37.49 -5.95
CA LEU A 132 9.25 -36.02 -5.94
C LEU A 132 8.11 -35.39 -5.13
N VAL A 133 6.87 -35.80 -5.38
CA VAL A 133 5.68 -35.32 -4.67
C VAL A 133 5.78 -35.63 -3.17
N ALA A 134 6.20 -36.85 -2.80
CA ALA A 134 6.41 -37.24 -1.40
C ALA A 134 7.53 -36.43 -0.73
N ALA A 135 8.64 -36.18 -1.43
CA ALA A 135 9.74 -35.37 -0.91
C ALA A 135 9.32 -33.91 -0.69
N ARG A 136 8.56 -33.32 -1.64
CA ARG A 136 7.98 -31.98 -1.51
C ARG A 136 7.02 -31.90 -0.33
N ARG A 137 6.11 -32.88 -0.21
CA ARG A 137 5.17 -33.00 0.92
C ARG A 137 5.91 -33.05 2.25
N GLN A 138 6.92 -33.90 2.40
CA GLN A 138 7.66 -34.03 3.66
C GLN A 138 8.42 -32.75 4.01
N LYS A 139 9.00 -32.08 3.01
CA LYS A 139 9.66 -30.77 3.19
C LYS A 139 8.67 -29.70 3.65
N ALA A 140 7.50 -29.63 3.01
CA ALA A 140 6.44 -28.70 3.37
C ALA A 140 5.90 -28.96 4.78
N ILE A 141 5.65 -30.23 5.15
CA ILE A 141 5.24 -30.61 6.51
C ILE A 141 6.29 -30.16 7.54
N ARG A 142 7.57 -30.45 7.29
CA ARG A 142 8.65 -30.05 8.21
C ARG A 142 8.71 -28.54 8.40
N ASN A 143 8.66 -27.79 7.31
CA ASN A 143 8.74 -26.33 7.35
C ASN A 143 7.49 -25.71 7.99
N GLY A 144 6.30 -26.16 7.60
CA GLY A 144 5.03 -25.70 8.17
C GLY A 144 4.92 -26.03 9.66
N PHE A 145 5.38 -27.20 10.08
CA PHE A 145 5.41 -27.59 11.49
C PHE A 145 6.37 -26.71 12.31
N ASP A 146 7.56 -26.41 11.80
CA ASP A 146 8.50 -25.51 12.47
C ASP A 146 7.89 -24.12 12.71
N PHE A 147 7.20 -23.58 11.71
CA PHE A 147 6.46 -22.33 11.83
C PHE A 147 5.30 -22.42 12.83
N TRP A 148 4.49 -23.47 12.76
CA TRP A 148 3.38 -23.71 13.69
C TRP A 148 3.88 -23.78 15.14
N TYR A 149 4.92 -24.58 15.39
CA TYR A 149 5.48 -24.77 16.72
C TYR A 149 6.09 -23.47 17.28
N LYS A 150 6.91 -22.77 16.50
CA LYS A 150 7.47 -21.47 16.88
C LYS A 150 6.38 -20.43 17.12
N GLY A 151 5.32 -20.44 16.31
CA GLY A 151 4.17 -19.55 16.47
C GLY A 151 3.51 -19.71 17.83
N HIS A 152 3.26 -20.95 18.26
CA HIS A 152 2.70 -21.22 19.59
C HIS A 152 3.62 -20.80 20.74
N ILE A 153 4.93 -21.06 20.64
CA ILE A 153 5.89 -20.59 21.65
C ILE A 153 5.86 -19.06 21.75
N THR A 154 5.89 -18.38 20.60
CA THR A 154 5.94 -16.92 20.52
C THR A 154 4.65 -16.30 21.06
N LEU A 155 3.52 -16.94 20.79
CA LEU A 155 2.21 -16.55 21.30
C LEU A 155 2.11 -16.73 22.83
N GLN A 156 2.67 -17.81 23.37
CA GLN A 156 2.76 -18.02 24.83
C GLN A 156 3.65 -16.97 25.51
N GLN A 157 4.65 -16.44 24.82
CA GLN A 157 5.50 -15.34 25.28
C GLN A 157 4.83 -13.96 25.17
N GLY A 158 3.57 -13.89 24.73
CA GLY A 158 2.81 -12.65 24.60
C GLY A 158 3.06 -11.88 23.31
N ASP A 159 3.80 -12.45 22.37
CA ASP A 159 4.13 -11.80 21.09
C ASP A 159 3.17 -12.24 19.98
N LEU A 160 1.98 -11.63 20.03
CA LEU A 160 0.87 -11.95 19.12
C LEU A 160 1.26 -11.72 17.65
N MET A 161 1.97 -10.63 17.38
CA MET A 161 2.28 -10.19 16.02
C MET A 161 3.21 -11.17 15.32
N THR A 162 4.29 -11.55 15.97
CA THR A 162 5.21 -12.54 15.40
C THR A 162 4.57 -13.93 15.33
N ALA A 163 3.69 -14.28 16.26
CA ALA A 163 2.94 -15.54 16.17
C ALA A 163 2.04 -15.59 14.93
N ILE A 164 1.32 -14.51 14.62
CA ILE A 164 0.50 -14.39 13.41
C ILE A 164 1.36 -14.57 12.16
N GLU A 165 2.49 -13.86 12.07
CA GLU A 165 3.43 -13.97 10.94
C GLU A 165 3.95 -15.40 10.77
N LEU A 166 4.31 -16.08 11.87
CA LEU A 166 4.78 -17.46 11.85
C LEU A 166 3.69 -18.40 11.35
N PHE A 167 2.46 -18.31 11.85
CA PHE A 167 1.37 -19.15 11.35
C PHE A 167 1.04 -18.87 9.88
N SER A 168 1.07 -17.61 9.44
CA SER A 168 0.90 -17.24 8.03
C SER A 168 2.00 -17.85 7.15
N ASN A 169 3.26 -17.77 7.58
CA ASN A 169 4.38 -18.41 6.89
C ASN A 169 4.24 -19.94 6.84
N GLY A 170 3.71 -20.55 7.91
CA GLY A 170 3.38 -21.97 7.94
C GLY A 170 2.34 -22.35 6.89
N MET A 171 1.28 -21.56 6.75
CA MET A 171 0.26 -21.75 5.71
C MET A 171 0.83 -21.61 4.30
N GLU A 172 1.68 -20.60 4.05
CA GLU A 172 2.34 -20.46 2.74
C GLU A 172 3.33 -21.60 2.46
N ALA A 173 4.00 -22.15 3.47
CA ALA A 173 4.93 -23.27 3.31
C ALA A 173 4.23 -24.58 2.90
N ILE A 174 2.99 -24.80 3.36
CA ILE A 174 2.21 -26.00 3.02
C ILE A 174 1.34 -25.81 1.79
N ARG A 175 1.12 -24.56 1.35
CA ARG A 175 0.23 -24.19 0.26
C ARG A 175 0.40 -25.04 -1.01
N PRO A 176 1.63 -25.25 -1.54
CA PRO A 176 1.89 -26.10 -2.71
C PRO A 176 1.32 -27.53 -2.64
N VAL A 177 1.20 -28.07 -1.42
CA VAL A 177 0.85 -29.48 -1.18
C VAL A 177 -0.45 -29.62 -0.41
N LEU A 178 -1.30 -28.59 -0.37
CA LEU A 178 -2.60 -28.61 0.32
C LEU A 178 -3.58 -29.66 -0.25
N ASN A 179 -3.38 -30.09 -1.49
CA ASN A 179 -4.13 -31.22 -2.07
C ASN A 179 -3.78 -32.56 -1.42
N GLN A 180 -2.69 -32.66 -0.68
CA GLN A 180 -2.20 -33.90 -0.06
C GLN A 180 -2.57 -33.97 1.42
N GLU A 181 -2.45 -35.15 2.01
CA GLU A 181 -2.63 -35.32 3.45
C GLU A 181 -1.43 -34.74 4.21
N LEU A 182 -1.64 -33.87 5.19
CA LEU A 182 -0.54 -33.20 5.89
C LEU A 182 -0.45 -33.65 7.36
N PHE A 183 -0.44 -34.96 7.58
CA PHE A 183 -0.35 -35.56 8.91
C PHE A 183 1.09 -35.58 9.44
N CYS A 184 1.27 -35.24 10.71
CA CYS A 184 2.52 -35.41 11.44
C CYS A 184 2.27 -35.83 12.89
N SER A 185 3.30 -36.35 13.56
CA SER A 185 3.23 -36.75 14.97
C SER A 185 3.77 -35.64 15.85
N TYR A 186 3.00 -35.24 16.86
CA TYR A 186 3.38 -34.28 17.88
C TYR A 186 2.84 -34.74 19.24
N GLU A 187 3.71 -34.80 20.26
CA GLU A 187 3.35 -35.28 21.61
C GLU A 187 2.60 -36.63 21.62
N GLY A 188 2.98 -37.55 20.72
CA GLY A 188 2.35 -38.87 20.61
C GLY A 188 0.98 -38.88 19.92
N LYS A 189 0.52 -37.75 19.39
CA LYS A 189 -0.73 -37.62 18.63
C LYS A 189 -0.45 -37.36 17.16
N THR A 190 -1.28 -37.93 16.30
CA THR A 190 -1.29 -37.58 14.88
C THR A 190 -2.16 -36.34 14.68
N ILE A 191 -1.56 -35.26 14.19
CA ILE A 191 -2.24 -33.99 13.89
C ILE A 191 -2.27 -33.74 12.39
N ASN A 192 -3.32 -33.05 11.91
CA ASN A 192 -3.37 -32.54 10.54
C ASN A 192 -2.86 -31.10 10.54
N LEU A 193 -1.64 -30.89 10.04
CA LEU A 193 -0.94 -29.61 10.13
C LEU A 193 -1.70 -28.44 9.49
N ALA A 194 -2.40 -28.67 8.38
CA ALA A 194 -3.18 -27.62 7.71
C ALA A 194 -4.36 -27.15 8.57
N THR A 195 -5.03 -28.09 9.24
CA THR A 195 -6.15 -27.77 10.14
C THR A 195 -5.65 -27.01 11.37
N GLU A 196 -4.52 -27.44 11.94
CA GLU A 196 -3.91 -26.82 13.12
C GLU A 196 -3.40 -25.39 12.84
N LEU A 197 -2.76 -25.15 11.70
CA LEU A 197 -2.32 -23.81 11.29
C LEU A 197 -3.52 -22.88 11.05
N TYR A 198 -4.56 -23.38 10.38
CA TYR A 198 -5.78 -22.62 10.14
C TYR A 198 -6.47 -22.26 11.45
N ALA A 199 -6.64 -23.22 12.36
CA ALA A 199 -7.25 -22.99 13.67
C ALA A 199 -6.44 -22.01 14.52
N ALA A 200 -5.11 -22.10 14.48
CA ALA A 200 -4.23 -21.17 15.19
C ALA A 200 -4.40 -19.73 14.69
N LEU A 201 -4.54 -19.52 13.37
CA LEU A 201 -4.85 -18.22 12.79
C LEU A 201 -6.25 -17.74 13.17
N ALA A 202 -7.26 -18.59 13.00
CA ALA A 202 -8.66 -18.24 13.25
C ALA A 202 -8.91 -17.81 14.71
N GLY A 203 -8.29 -18.52 15.67
CA GLY A 203 -8.43 -18.26 17.11
C GLY A 203 -7.31 -17.41 17.72
N VAL A 204 -6.53 -16.70 16.91
CA VAL A 204 -5.37 -15.95 17.42
C VAL A 204 -5.79 -14.80 18.33
N PHE A 205 -6.97 -14.22 18.09
CA PHE A 205 -7.56 -13.17 18.93
C PHE A 205 -8.47 -13.71 20.05
N ASP A 206 -8.73 -15.02 20.08
CA ASP A 206 -9.59 -15.62 21.10
C ASP A 206 -9.00 -15.43 22.49
N GLY A 207 -9.88 -15.01 23.42
CA GLY A 207 -9.52 -14.75 24.81
C GLY A 207 -8.74 -13.47 25.04
N ILE A 208 -8.57 -12.61 24.02
CA ILE A 208 -7.99 -11.28 24.22
C ILE A 208 -9.02 -10.37 24.90
N THR A 209 -8.55 -9.65 25.92
CA THR A 209 -9.32 -8.70 26.72
C THR A 209 -8.55 -7.40 26.84
N ILE A 210 -9.28 -6.28 26.78
CA ILE A 210 -8.73 -4.94 27.03
C ILE A 210 -9.30 -4.46 28.36
N VAL A 211 -8.43 -4.17 29.31
CA VAL A 211 -8.79 -3.74 30.67
C VAL A 211 -8.31 -2.32 30.88
N LEU A 212 -9.19 -1.47 31.38
CA LEU A 212 -8.90 -0.06 31.64
C LEU A 212 -8.73 0.17 33.15
N ASN A 213 -7.71 0.94 33.52
CA ASN A 213 -7.53 1.39 34.89
C ASN A 213 -7.18 2.89 34.92
N PRO A 214 -8.09 3.77 35.36
CA PRO A 214 -9.49 3.48 35.73
C PRO A 214 -10.42 3.30 34.52
N VAL A 215 -11.58 2.65 34.71
CA VAL A 215 -12.65 2.50 33.69
C VAL A 215 -13.53 3.75 33.58
N THR A 216 -13.49 4.63 34.58
CA THR A 216 -14.23 5.89 34.61
C THR A 216 -13.36 6.99 35.19
N VAL A 217 -13.39 8.15 34.55
CA VAL A 217 -12.64 9.34 34.96
C VAL A 217 -13.55 10.56 35.02
N SER A 218 -13.20 11.53 35.86
CA SER A 218 -13.83 12.85 35.84
C SER A 218 -12.92 13.84 35.12
N ALA A 219 -13.51 14.69 34.29
CA ALA A 219 -12.78 15.70 33.53
C ALA A 219 -13.43 17.09 33.67
N THR A 220 -12.59 18.11 33.66
CA THR A 220 -13.02 19.51 33.56
C THR A 220 -12.92 19.94 32.09
N PRO A 221 -13.91 20.63 31.51
CA PRO A 221 -13.82 21.13 30.15
C PRO A 221 -12.56 21.98 29.93
N PHE A 222 -11.93 21.84 28.77
CA PHE A 222 -10.70 22.55 28.36
C PHE A 222 -9.46 22.25 29.22
N GLN A 223 -9.47 21.14 29.96
CA GLN A 223 -8.34 20.65 30.75
C GLN A 223 -8.05 19.19 30.41
N GLY A 224 -6.78 18.81 30.55
CA GLY A 224 -6.34 17.43 30.50
C GLY A 224 -6.57 16.71 31.82
N ILE A 225 -6.61 15.38 31.76
CA ILE A 225 -6.59 14.53 32.94
C ILE A 225 -5.12 14.30 33.32
N GLY A 226 -4.78 14.57 34.58
CA GLY A 226 -3.38 14.55 35.05
C GLY A 226 -2.76 13.15 35.01
N GLU A 227 -3.49 12.14 35.46
CA GLU A 227 -3.03 10.75 35.44
C GLU A 227 -3.41 10.06 34.13
N PRO A 228 -2.49 9.31 33.50
CA PRO A 228 -2.82 8.52 32.32
C PRO A 228 -3.76 7.37 32.67
N ILE A 229 -4.57 6.98 31.69
CA ILE A 229 -5.36 5.77 31.76
C ILE A 229 -4.46 4.61 31.35
N ALA A 230 -4.23 3.68 32.25
CA ALA A 230 -3.51 2.44 31.95
C ALA A 230 -4.45 1.48 31.21
N ILE A 231 -3.98 0.95 30.09
CA ILE A 231 -4.71 0.04 29.22
C ILE A 231 -3.93 -1.27 29.16
N GLY A 232 -4.42 -2.28 29.87
CA GLY A 232 -3.85 -3.63 29.85
C GLY A 232 -4.49 -4.47 28.74
N VAL A 233 -3.67 -5.19 27.99
CA VAL A 233 -4.11 -6.13 26.95
C VAL A 233 -3.62 -7.53 27.33
N TYR A 234 -4.58 -8.44 27.52
CA TYR A 234 -4.29 -9.79 28.01
C TYR A 234 -4.98 -10.84 27.16
N ARG A 235 -4.31 -11.97 26.92
CA ARG A 235 -4.92 -13.17 26.33
C ARG A 235 -5.01 -14.26 27.38
N ASN A 236 -6.22 -14.65 27.77
CA ASN A 236 -6.45 -15.64 28.83
C ASN A 236 -5.65 -15.35 30.12
N GLY A 237 -5.48 -14.07 30.46
CA GLY A 237 -4.71 -13.60 31.61
C GLY A 237 -3.21 -13.37 31.37
N ASN A 238 -2.64 -13.82 30.24
CA ASN A 238 -1.24 -13.56 29.90
C ASN A 238 -1.09 -12.19 29.22
N PRO A 239 -0.09 -11.37 29.60
CA PRO A 239 0.12 -10.06 29.00
C PRO A 239 0.54 -10.18 27.53
N LEU A 240 -0.02 -9.32 26.68
CA LEU A 240 0.38 -9.22 25.27
C LEU A 240 1.25 -7.97 25.06
N ARG A 241 2.48 -8.17 24.61
CA ARG A 241 3.44 -7.09 24.33
C ARG A 241 3.34 -6.61 22.89
N ASN A 242 3.82 -5.39 22.65
CA ASN A 242 3.92 -4.78 21.33
C ASN A 242 2.57 -4.69 20.58
N ILE A 243 1.46 -4.64 21.32
CA ILE A 243 0.12 -4.47 20.75
C ILE A 243 -0.13 -2.99 20.52
N ARG A 244 -0.46 -2.63 19.29
CA ARG A 244 -0.85 -1.26 18.94
C ARG A 244 -2.34 -1.05 19.14
N LEU A 245 -2.67 0.02 19.84
CA LEU A 245 -4.04 0.41 20.15
C LEU A 245 -4.37 1.76 19.50
N LYS A 246 -5.65 1.98 19.22
CA LYS A 246 -6.22 3.29 18.91
C LYS A 246 -7.28 3.66 19.94
N ALA A 247 -7.44 4.95 20.18
CA ALA A 247 -8.49 5.51 21.01
C ALA A 247 -9.22 6.60 20.22
N GLU A 248 -10.54 6.60 20.27
CA GLU A 248 -11.38 7.58 19.58
C GLU A 248 -12.63 7.90 20.40
N PHE A 249 -13.12 9.14 20.30
CA PHE A 249 -14.40 9.50 20.91
C PHE A 249 -15.54 8.82 20.17
N VAL A 250 -16.22 7.90 20.85
CA VAL A 250 -17.48 7.29 20.40
C VAL A 250 -18.62 8.29 20.59
N SER A 251 -18.62 8.96 21.75
CA SER A 251 -19.46 10.11 22.03
C SER A 251 -18.64 11.18 22.73
N GLY A 252 -18.87 12.44 22.37
CA GLY A 252 -18.10 13.56 22.88
C GLY A 252 -17.05 14.10 21.92
N SER A 253 -16.13 14.90 22.44
CA SER A 253 -15.02 15.45 21.66
C SER A 253 -13.92 15.97 22.57
N GLY A 254 -12.68 15.93 22.09
CA GLY A 254 -11.51 16.31 22.85
C GLY A 254 -10.23 16.08 22.07
N ASP A 255 -9.12 16.07 22.79
CA ASP A 255 -7.79 15.72 22.28
C ASP A 255 -7.24 14.54 23.09
N LEU A 256 -6.74 13.53 22.38
CA LEU A 256 -6.18 12.31 22.93
C LEU A 256 -4.74 12.16 22.45
N SER A 257 -3.86 11.62 23.27
CA SER A 257 -2.53 11.23 22.81
C SER A 257 -2.61 10.03 21.88
N SER A 258 -1.64 9.92 20.96
CA SER A 258 -1.26 8.62 20.43
C SER A 258 -0.75 7.73 21.56
N MET A 259 -0.98 6.43 21.45
CA MET A 259 -0.46 5.43 22.40
C MET A 259 0.78 4.76 21.82
N SER A 260 1.76 4.49 22.68
CA SER A 260 2.82 3.54 22.36
C SER A 260 2.25 2.12 22.31
N PRO A 261 2.90 1.17 21.61
CA PRO A 261 2.59 -0.24 21.74
C PRO A 261 2.68 -0.69 23.21
N THR A 262 1.94 -1.74 23.57
CA THR A 262 2.02 -2.31 24.92
C THR A 262 3.44 -2.76 25.28
N ASP A 263 3.82 -2.58 26.53
CA ASP A 263 5.11 -3.02 27.07
C ASP A 263 5.15 -4.53 27.40
N GLU A 264 6.21 -4.99 28.07
CA GLU A 264 6.35 -6.39 28.50
C GLU A 264 5.28 -6.85 29.49
N SER A 265 4.65 -5.92 30.22
CA SER A 265 3.54 -6.20 31.14
C SER A 265 2.17 -6.16 30.44
N GLY A 266 2.17 -5.91 29.12
CA GLY A 266 0.97 -5.79 28.30
C GLY A 266 0.22 -4.48 28.50
N VAL A 267 0.89 -3.43 29.00
CA VAL A 267 0.25 -2.16 29.35
C VAL A 267 0.67 -1.05 28.39
N ALA A 268 -0.30 -0.23 27.98
CA ALA A 268 -0.10 1.04 27.27
C ALA A 268 -0.77 2.18 28.04
N ALA A 269 -0.31 3.42 27.81
CA ALA A 269 -0.83 4.62 28.48
C ALA A 269 -1.58 5.53 27.50
N LEU A 270 -2.81 5.90 27.85
CA LEU A 270 -3.61 6.91 27.15
C LEU A 270 -3.69 8.19 27.96
N TYR A 271 -3.31 9.32 27.34
CA TYR A 271 -3.47 10.65 27.93
C TYR A 271 -4.66 11.36 27.29
N VAL A 272 -5.64 11.72 28.12
CA VAL A 272 -6.72 12.64 27.73
C VAL A 272 -6.21 14.06 27.92
N ARG A 273 -5.81 14.70 26.83
CA ARG A 273 -5.18 16.03 26.84
C ARG A 273 -6.20 17.15 26.93
N ASN A 274 -7.39 16.92 26.39
CA ASN A 274 -8.44 17.92 26.38
C ASN A 274 -9.84 17.29 26.25
N ILE A 275 -10.84 17.94 26.84
CA ILE A 275 -12.26 17.62 26.68
C ILE A 275 -13.01 18.89 26.24
N THR A 276 -13.75 18.78 25.14
CA THR A 276 -14.38 19.92 24.45
C THR A 276 -15.83 19.66 24.00
N SER A 277 -16.51 18.63 24.52
CA SER A 277 -17.94 18.35 24.27
C SER A 277 -18.85 18.65 25.47
N LYS A 278 -19.97 19.36 25.24
CA LYS A 278 -20.91 19.86 26.27
C LYS A 278 -21.63 18.74 27.02
N GLN A 279 -21.44 17.50 26.56
CA GLN A 279 -22.06 16.34 27.14
C GLN A 279 -21.50 16.08 28.54
N ALA A 280 -22.42 15.87 29.49
CA ALA A 280 -22.08 15.56 30.86
C ALA A 280 -21.36 14.20 30.97
N GLN A 281 -21.64 13.28 30.06
CA GLN A 281 -21.00 11.98 29.95
C GLN A 281 -20.55 11.77 28.51
N GLN A 282 -19.33 11.25 28.35
CA GLN A 282 -18.68 10.96 27.07
C GLN A 282 -18.05 9.57 27.10
N GLU A 283 -17.81 9.02 25.93
CA GLU A 283 -17.26 7.67 25.76
C GLU A 283 -16.08 7.71 24.80
N ILE A 284 -14.95 7.18 25.25
CA ILE A 284 -13.77 6.94 24.43
C ILE A 284 -13.69 5.44 24.20
N GLY A 285 -13.78 5.02 22.94
CA GLY A 285 -13.59 3.64 22.53
C GLY A 285 -12.11 3.36 22.30
N ILE A 286 -11.64 2.23 22.81
CA ILE A 286 -10.28 1.72 22.66
C ILE A 286 -10.37 0.38 21.92
N SER A 287 -9.56 0.22 20.88
CA SER A 287 -9.47 -1.04 20.12
C SER A 287 -8.06 -1.26 19.58
N LEU A 288 -7.79 -2.46 19.08
CA LEU A 288 -6.56 -2.74 18.33
C LEU A 288 -6.56 -1.96 17.01
N ILE A 289 -5.36 -1.64 16.52
CA ILE A 289 -5.19 -1.06 15.17
C ILE A 289 -5.37 -2.14 14.12
N ASP A 290 -6.12 -1.81 13.07
CA ASP A 290 -6.52 -2.74 12.01
C ASP A 290 -5.41 -2.96 10.93
N ASP A 291 -4.12 -2.84 11.29
CA ASP A 291 -2.99 -2.96 10.35
C ASP A 291 -2.39 -4.38 10.31
N VAL A 292 -2.47 -5.09 11.43
CA VAL A 292 -2.22 -6.55 11.61
C VAL A 292 -2.99 -7.40 10.59
N PHE A 293 -4.11 -6.84 10.15
CA PHE A 293 -5.11 -7.43 9.30
C PHE A 293 -4.85 -7.31 7.81
N SER A 294 -3.89 -6.46 7.42
CA SER A 294 -3.52 -6.25 6.02
C SER A 294 -3.12 -7.55 5.30
N LEU A 295 -2.51 -8.50 6.01
CA LEU A 295 -2.13 -9.83 5.51
C LEU A 295 -3.35 -10.68 5.11
N PHE A 296 -4.49 -10.48 5.76
CA PHE A 296 -5.69 -11.30 5.61
C PHE A 296 -6.78 -10.66 4.72
N ARG A 297 -6.62 -9.37 4.36
CA ARG A 297 -7.60 -8.59 3.56
C ARG A 297 -7.74 -9.04 2.11
N LYS A 298 -6.85 -9.91 1.60
CA LYS A 298 -6.83 -10.33 0.19
C LYS A 298 -6.52 -11.83 0.07
N GLY A 299 -7.18 -12.51 -0.87
CA GLY A 299 -6.88 -13.91 -1.22
C GLY A 299 -7.73 -14.94 -0.48
N SER A 300 -7.22 -16.17 -0.40
CA SER A 300 -7.94 -17.38 0.06
C SER A 300 -8.36 -17.37 1.54
N TYR A 301 -7.93 -16.36 2.31
CA TYR A 301 -8.21 -16.21 3.75
C TYR A 301 -9.19 -15.06 4.07
N ALA A 302 -9.80 -14.43 3.07
CA ALA A 302 -10.72 -13.30 3.27
C ALA A 302 -11.97 -13.64 4.10
N ALA A 303 -12.41 -14.91 4.10
CA ALA A 303 -13.55 -15.35 4.92
C ALA A 303 -13.19 -15.42 6.41
N LEU A 304 -12.04 -16.03 6.73
CA LEU A 304 -11.46 -16.03 8.09
C LEU A 304 -11.32 -14.61 8.64
N PHE A 305 -10.87 -13.71 7.77
CA PHE A 305 -10.67 -12.32 8.11
C PHE A 305 -11.93 -11.63 8.63
N LYS A 306 -13.06 -11.86 7.95
CA LYS A 306 -14.35 -11.27 8.32
C LYS A 306 -14.84 -11.77 9.68
N GLN A 307 -14.65 -13.06 9.97
CA GLN A 307 -15.00 -13.65 11.26
C GLN A 307 -14.11 -13.09 12.37
N MET A 308 -12.79 -13.02 12.17
CA MET A 308 -11.87 -12.46 13.17
C MET A 308 -12.11 -10.97 13.45
N LEU A 309 -12.46 -10.17 12.43
CA LEU A 309 -12.80 -8.77 12.65
C LEU A 309 -14.07 -8.59 13.50
N SER A 310 -15.02 -9.51 13.40
CA SER A 310 -16.28 -9.42 14.14
C SER A 310 -16.12 -9.68 15.65
N SER A 311 -15.02 -10.33 16.07
CA SER A 311 -14.70 -10.64 17.46
C SER A 311 -13.57 -9.78 18.04
N LEU A 312 -13.18 -8.71 17.34
CA LEU A 312 -12.12 -7.81 17.79
C LEU A 312 -12.44 -7.23 19.18
N PRO A 313 -11.53 -7.37 20.15
CA PRO A 313 -11.78 -6.87 21.49
C PRO A 313 -11.73 -5.33 21.50
N GLY A 314 -12.65 -4.74 22.26
CA GLY A 314 -12.73 -3.31 22.49
C GLY A 314 -13.07 -3.03 23.95
N ALA A 315 -12.70 -1.84 24.41
CA ALA A 315 -13.09 -1.33 25.72
C ALA A 315 -13.58 0.12 25.61
N THR A 316 -14.45 0.52 26.52
CA THR A 316 -14.98 1.89 26.57
C THR A 316 -14.59 2.54 27.88
N LEU A 317 -13.89 3.67 27.79
CA LEU A 317 -13.62 4.56 28.92
C LEU A 317 -14.78 5.55 29.04
N THR A 318 -15.39 5.62 30.22
CA THR A 318 -16.41 6.64 30.52
C THR A 318 -15.76 7.90 31.10
N VAL A 319 -16.07 9.05 30.50
CA VAL A 319 -15.60 10.36 30.97
C VAL A 319 -16.79 11.18 31.47
N ASN A 320 -16.79 11.50 32.77
CA ASN A 320 -17.80 12.33 33.41
C ASN A 320 -17.31 13.78 33.48
N THR A 321 -17.94 14.66 32.72
CA THR A 321 -17.59 16.08 32.65
C THR A 321 -18.23 16.84 33.81
N VAL A 322 -17.42 17.60 34.56
CA VAL A 322 -17.95 18.50 35.59
C VAL A 322 -18.75 19.61 34.91
N GLN A 323 -20.01 19.81 35.33
CA GLN A 323 -20.84 20.90 34.83
C GLN A 323 -20.31 22.25 35.33
N THR A 324 -19.48 22.90 34.53
CA THR A 324 -19.05 24.28 34.77
C THR A 324 -19.27 25.10 33.51
N GLN A 325 -19.91 26.26 33.65
CA GLN A 325 -19.89 27.25 32.59
C GLN A 325 -18.51 27.92 32.57
N ILE A 326 -17.97 28.08 31.36
CA ILE A 326 -16.75 28.82 31.11
C ILE A 326 -17.15 30.16 30.54
N SER A 327 -16.72 31.26 31.13
CA SER A 327 -17.11 32.59 30.68
C SER A 327 -16.09 33.20 29.72
N ALA A 328 -16.57 33.94 28.72
CA ALA A 328 -15.73 34.67 27.77
C ALA A 328 -16.14 36.13 27.70
N TYR A 329 -15.17 37.04 27.75
CA TYR A 329 -15.38 38.45 27.45
C TYR A 329 -14.82 38.78 26.06
N VAL A 330 -15.65 39.38 25.20
CA VAL A 330 -15.25 39.74 23.83
C VAL A 330 -15.10 41.24 23.73
N ARG A 331 -13.94 41.70 23.24
CA ARG A 331 -13.67 43.11 22.93
C ARG A 331 -13.13 43.26 21.51
N SER A 332 -13.40 44.41 20.91
CA SER A 332 -12.88 44.77 19.59
C SER A 332 -11.88 45.92 19.75
N ALA A 333 -10.64 45.71 19.32
CA ALA A 333 -9.62 46.75 19.26
C ALA A 333 -9.89 47.71 18.09
N GLN A 334 -10.21 47.16 16.92
CA GLN A 334 -10.71 47.87 15.75
C GLN A 334 -11.82 47.05 15.12
N SER A 335 -12.91 47.71 14.68
CA SER A 335 -14.09 47.03 14.16
C SER A 335 -14.65 47.71 12.92
N ASP A 336 -14.16 47.35 11.73
CA ASP A 336 -14.74 47.80 10.46
C ASP A 336 -16.02 47.04 10.07
N ILE A 337 -16.28 45.87 10.66
CA ILE A 337 -17.40 45.00 10.32
C ILE A 337 -18.07 44.46 11.60
N GLU A 338 -19.10 45.13 12.09
CA GLU A 338 -19.83 44.75 13.33
C GLU A 338 -20.39 43.31 13.31
N ALA A 339 -20.76 42.81 12.13
CA ALA A 339 -21.31 41.45 11.98
C ALA A 339 -20.32 40.36 12.42
N VAL A 340 -19.00 40.63 12.35
CA VAL A 340 -17.95 39.69 12.76
C VAL A 340 -17.98 39.50 14.27
N GLU A 341 -18.04 40.57 15.06
CA GLU A 341 -18.10 40.48 16.52
C GLU A 341 -19.33 39.69 16.99
N ARG A 342 -20.50 39.97 16.39
CA ARG A 342 -21.74 39.22 16.69
C ARG A 342 -21.59 37.73 16.36
N THR A 343 -20.94 37.42 15.25
CA THR A 343 -20.67 36.03 14.83
C THR A 343 -19.73 35.33 15.81
N VAL A 344 -18.63 35.98 16.22
CA VAL A 344 -17.69 35.41 17.21
C VAL A 344 -18.39 35.15 18.54
N LYS A 345 -19.19 36.10 19.04
CA LYS A 345 -19.99 35.91 20.26
C LYS A 345 -20.95 34.71 20.13
N SER A 346 -21.62 34.57 18.98
CA SER A 346 -22.49 33.43 18.70
C SER A 346 -21.72 32.10 18.67
N LEU A 347 -20.56 32.06 18.02
CA LEU A 347 -19.71 30.87 17.97
C LEU A 347 -19.23 30.45 19.36
N LEU A 348 -18.79 31.40 20.19
CA LEU A 348 -18.38 31.13 21.57
C LEU A 348 -19.53 30.52 22.40
N ASN A 349 -20.73 31.13 22.33
CA ASN A 349 -21.94 30.59 22.98
C ASN A 349 -22.30 29.17 22.50
N ASN A 350 -22.17 28.92 21.21
CA ASN A 350 -22.42 27.60 20.63
C ASN A 350 -21.36 26.57 21.05
N HIS A 351 -20.12 26.98 21.32
CA HIS A 351 -18.96 26.13 21.60
C HIS A 351 -18.43 26.24 23.05
N PHE A 352 -19.33 26.18 24.05
CA PHE A 352 -19.12 26.10 25.52
C PHE A 352 -19.03 27.37 26.32
N PHE A 353 -18.68 28.49 25.70
CA PHE A 353 -18.43 29.70 26.44
C PHE A 353 -19.76 30.40 26.73
N ASN A 354 -19.91 30.98 27.91
CA ASN A 354 -20.96 31.93 28.21
C ASN A 354 -20.37 33.34 28.04
N VAL A 355 -20.83 34.08 27.03
CA VAL A 355 -20.31 35.43 26.80
C VAL A 355 -20.83 36.39 27.87
N VAL A 356 -19.92 36.96 28.66
CA VAL A 356 -20.22 37.89 29.77
C VAL A 356 -19.95 39.35 29.40
N ALA A 357 -20.55 40.28 30.13
CA ALA A 357 -20.45 41.72 29.86
C ALA A 357 -19.19 42.37 30.46
N SER A 358 -18.58 41.76 31.48
CA SER A 358 -17.42 42.31 32.18
C SER A 358 -16.19 41.40 32.06
N PRO A 359 -14.98 41.95 31.86
CA PRO A 359 -13.74 41.19 31.97
C PRO A 359 -13.56 40.52 33.34
N SER A 360 -14.07 41.10 34.43
CA SER A 360 -13.93 40.55 35.79
C SER A 360 -14.69 39.24 36.01
N GLU A 361 -15.64 38.93 35.13
CA GLU A 361 -16.48 37.72 35.19
C GLU A 361 -15.98 36.64 34.23
N ALA A 362 -14.97 36.94 33.40
CA ALA A 362 -14.56 36.10 32.28
C ALA A 362 -13.38 35.19 32.62
N ASP A 363 -13.48 33.91 32.26
CA ASP A 363 -12.34 32.99 32.29
C ASP A 363 -11.32 33.32 31.19
N ILE A 364 -11.81 33.72 30.01
CA ILE A 364 -10.97 34.10 28.87
C ILE A 364 -11.33 35.48 28.32
N ILE A 365 -10.32 36.19 27.81
CA ILE A 365 -10.48 37.44 27.07
C ILE A 365 -10.27 37.15 25.58
N VAL A 366 -11.24 37.53 24.75
CA VAL A 366 -11.19 37.43 23.30
C VAL A 366 -11.06 38.84 22.72
N THR A 367 -9.93 39.13 22.09
CA THR A 367 -9.65 40.40 21.43
C THR A 367 -9.76 40.24 19.92
N LEU A 368 -10.58 41.08 19.29
CA LEU A 368 -10.82 41.10 17.85
C LEU A 368 -10.18 42.35 17.23
N ASP A 369 -9.46 42.17 16.12
CA ASP A 369 -9.04 43.27 15.23
C ASP A 369 -9.54 42.95 13.83
N ASN A 370 -10.50 43.71 13.32
CA ASN A 370 -11.04 43.49 11.99
C ASN A 370 -10.98 44.76 11.13
N LYS A 371 -10.45 44.60 9.92
CA LYS A 371 -10.24 45.66 8.93
C LYS A 371 -10.83 45.28 7.59
N CYS A 372 -11.42 46.24 6.89
CA CYS A 372 -11.95 46.04 5.55
C CYS A 372 -11.60 47.22 4.65
N ARG A 373 -10.76 46.97 3.64
CA ARG A 373 -10.31 47.98 2.68
C ARG A 373 -10.84 47.70 1.28
N LYS A 374 -11.16 48.77 0.56
CA LYS A 374 -11.45 48.73 -0.88
C LYS A 374 -10.13 48.60 -1.64
N GLY A 375 -10.07 47.68 -2.60
CA GLY A 375 -8.96 47.46 -3.52
C GLY A 375 -9.22 48.08 -4.89
N ASN A 376 -8.65 47.47 -5.93
CA ASN A 376 -8.74 47.98 -7.28
C ASN A 376 -10.07 47.61 -7.94
N THR A 377 -10.41 48.33 -9.00
CA THR A 377 -11.43 47.89 -9.95
C THR A 377 -10.81 46.88 -10.92
N VAL A 378 -11.42 45.71 -11.03
CA VAL A 378 -11.02 44.61 -11.90
C VAL A 378 -12.03 44.53 -13.05
N PRO A 379 -11.59 44.64 -14.31
CA PRO A 379 -12.49 44.51 -15.45
C PRO A 379 -13.05 43.08 -15.54
N GLY A 380 -14.35 42.96 -15.79
CA GLY A 380 -15.04 41.69 -16.02
C GLY A 380 -15.73 41.69 -17.38
N GLU A 381 -16.08 40.51 -17.89
CA GLU A 381 -16.66 40.35 -19.24
C GLU A 381 -18.02 41.03 -19.41
N LEU A 382 -18.83 41.09 -18.35
CA LEU A 382 -20.18 41.68 -18.36
C LEU A 382 -20.24 43.05 -17.65
N TYR A 383 -19.45 43.22 -16.59
CA TYR A 383 -19.36 44.45 -15.80
C TYR A 383 -18.07 44.42 -14.95
N ASN A 384 -17.61 45.58 -14.52
CA ASN A 384 -16.45 45.69 -13.65
C ASN A 384 -16.74 45.27 -12.20
N PHE A 385 -15.74 44.74 -11.53
CA PHE A 385 -15.78 44.40 -10.11
C PHE A 385 -14.88 45.33 -9.32
N ILE A 386 -15.23 45.60 -8.07
CA ILE A 386 -14.39 46.23 -7.06
C ILE A 386 -13.91 45.14 -6.12
N GLU A 387 -12.61 45.14 -5.85
CA GLU A 387 -12.03 44.29 -4.82
C GLU A 387 -12.32 44.84 -3.42
N PHE A 388 -12.62 43.96 -2.49
CA PHE A 388 -12.57 44.22 -1.06
C PHE A 388 -11.63 43.22 -0.40
N PHE A 389 -10.76 43.69 0.46
CA PHE A 389 -9.85 42.87 1.25
C PHE A 389 -10.24 42.98 2.72
N SER A 390 -10.50 41.83 3.35
CA SER A 390 -10.86 41.76 4.77
C SER A 390 -9.81 41.01 5.56
N THR A 391 -9.36 41.62 6.66
CA THR A 391 -8.42 41.03 7.60
C THR A 391 -9.09 40.92 8.96
N LEU A 392 -8.90 39.80 9.64
CA LEU A 392 -9.42 39.51 10.97
C LEU A 392 -8.34 38.84 11.81
N GLY A 393 -7.97 39.45 12.93
CA GLY A 393 -7.20 38.84 14.01
C GLY A 393 -8.11 38.53 15.20
N ILE A 394 -7.99 37.33 15.75
CA ILE A 394 -8.62 36.91 17.00
C ILE A 394 -7.53 36.40 17.94
N LYS A 395 -7.39 37.06 19.08
CA LYS A 395 -6.49 36.67 20.16
C LYS A 395 -7.32 36.23 21.36
N ILE A 396 -7.09 35.02 21.87
CA ILE A 396 -7.70 34.51 23.09
C ILE A 396 -6.65 34.40 24.17
N GLU A 397 -6.94 34.95 25.35
CA GLU A 397 -6.04 34.97 26.50
C GLU A 397 -6.73 34.38 27.73
N ASN A 398 -5.98 33.63 28.53
CA ASN A 398 -6.41 33.25 29.87
C ASN A 398 -6.41 34.50 30.76
N ASN A 399 -7.56 34.84 31.33
CA ASN A 399 -7.70 36.08 32.10
C ASN A 399 -6.91 36.05 33.42
N ARG A 400 -6.67 34.86 33.97
CA ARG A 400 -5.94 34.68 35.24
C ARG A 400 -4.43 34.79 35.04
N THR A 401 -3.90 34.14 34.01
CA THR A 401 -2.45 34.01 33.81
C THR A 401 -1.90 34.98 32.76
N GLY A 402 -2.76 35.57 31.92
CA GLY A 402 -2.35 36.35 30.75
C GLY A 402 -1.77 35.50 29.60
N GLN A 403 -1.79 34.18 29.72
CA GLN A 403 -1.29 33.27 28.69
C GLN A 403 -2.14 33.40 27.43
N ILE A 404 -1.49 33.57 26.27
CA ILE A 404 -2.15 33.51 24.97
C ILE A 404 -2.50 32.05 24.68
N LEU A 405 -3.79 31.77 24.54
CA LEU A 405 -4.35 30.44 24.29
C LEU A 405 -4.54 30.17 22.79
N LEU A 406 -4.87 31.22 22.02
CA LEU A 406 -5.07 31.13 20.58
C LEU A 406 -4.75 32.47 19.93
N ASN A 407 -4.02 32.42 18.81
CA ASN A 407 -3.90 33.51 17.86
C ASN A 407 -4.38 32.99 16.50
N TYR A 408 -5.54 33.45 16.06
CA TYR A 408 -6.15 33.10 14.79
C TYR A 408 -6.19 34.33 13.89
N SER A 409 -5.83 34.19 12.63
CA SER A 409 -5.88 35.30 11.68
C SER A 409 -6.35 34.87 10.30
N ILE A 410 -7.20 35.69 9.68
CA ILE A 410 -7.49 35.68 8.24
C ILE A 410 -6.87 36.96 7.68
N ASN A 411 -5.99 36.83 6.71
CA ASN A 411 -5.27 37.97 6.12
C ASN A 411 -5.72 38.21 4.68
N ASP A 412 -6.13 39.44 4.38
CA ASP A 412 -6.47 39.92 3.03
C ASP A 412 -7.43 38.98 2.25
N GLU A 413 -8.50 38.52 2.89
CA GLU A 413 -9.56 37.74 2.22
C GLU A 413 -10.19 38.59 1.12
N ARG A 414 -9.95 38.21 -0.15
CA ARG A 414 -10.38 38.95 -1.33
C ARG A 414 -11.82 38.59 -1.70
N THR A 415 -12.67 39.59 -1.79
CA THR A 415 -14.05 39.48 -2.29
C THR A 415 -14.23 40.38 -3.51
N LEU A 416 -14.80 39.85 -4.58
CA LEU A 416 -15.17 40.62 -5.77
C LEU A 416 -16.62 41.06 -5.69
N VAL A 417 -16.86 42.36 -5.81
CA VAL A 417 -18.19 42.97 -5.70
C VAL A 417 -18.48 43.74 -6.99
N PRO A 418 -19.66 43.61 -7.62
CA PRO A 418 -20.00 44.41 -8.80
C PRO A 418 -19.84 45.92 -8.55
N GLU A 419 -19.27 46.66 -9.49
CA GLU A 419 -19.00 48.11 -9.37
C GLU A 419 -20.29 48.93 -9.15
N ASN A 420 -21.44 48.43 -9.59
CA ASN A 420 -22.75 49.06 -9.36
C ASN A 420 -23.26 48.96 -7.91
N LYS A 421 -22.54 48.29 -7.00
CA LYS A 421 -22.90 48.19 -5.59
C LYS A 421 -22.26 49.32 -4.79
N SER A 422 -22.98 49.80 -3.78
CA SER A 422 -22.44 50.80 -2.86
C SER A 422 -21.30 50.23 -2.02
N ALA A 423 -20.44 51.09 -1.48
CA ALA A 423 -19.36 50.67 -0.59
C ALA A 423 -19.86 49.89 0.63
N SER A 424 -21.05 50.24 1.17
CA SER A 424 -21.70 49.50 2.25
C SER A 424 -22.15 48.11 1.82
N GLN A 425 -22.73 47.97 0.62
CA GLN A 425 -23.09 46.66 0.06
C GLN A 425 -21.85 45.79 -0.19
N GLY A 426 -20.75 46.39 -0.67
CA GLY A 426 -19.49 45.69 -0.86
C GLY A 426 -18.85 45.22 0.45
N LYS A 427 -18.84 46.06 1.49
CA LYS A 427 -18.42 45.66 2.85
C LYS A 427 -19.28 44.51 3.39
N ASN A 428 -20.59 44.54 3.18
CA ASN A 428 -21.48 43.46 3.62
C ASN A 428 -21.23 42.14 2.87
N MET A 429 -20.87 42.18 1.58
CA MET A 429 -20.48 40.98 0.83
C MET A 429 -19.15 40.42 1.33
N ALA A 430 -18.15 41.29 1.54
CA ALA A 430 -16.87 40.89 2.10
C ALA A 430 -17.00 40.29 3.51
N ALA A 431 -17.88 40.87 4.34
CA ALA A 431 -18.23 40.34 5.65
C ALA A 431 -18.80 38.92 5.57
N ARG A 432 -19.66 38.62 4.59
CA ARG A 432 -20.26 37.28 4.43
C ARG A 432 -19.22 36.22 4.10
N GLU A 433 -18.29 36.50 3.18
CA GLU A 433 -17.21 35.56 2.85
C GLU A 433 -16.25 35.36 4.03
N LEU A 434 -15.89 36.45 4.72
CA LEU A 434 -15.10 36.39 5.95
C LEU A 434 -15.76 35.52 7.03
N ILE A 435 -17.06 35.74 7.28
CA ILE A 435 -17.85 34.96 8.26
C ILE A 435 -17.96 33.50 7.85
N LYS A 436 -18.13 33.20 6.56
CA LYS A 436 -18.18 31.82 6.06
C LYS A 436 -16.87 31.08 6.34
N ARG A 437 -15.74 31.74 6.10
CA ARG A 437 -14.41 31.19 6.43
C ARG A 437 -14.21 31.02 7.94
N LEU A 438 -14.59 32.05 8.72
CA LEU A 438 -14.55 32.02 10.17
C LEU A 438 -15.33 30.82 10.74
N ASN A 439 -16.58 30.61 10.31
CA ASN A 439 -17.42 29.49 10.76
C ASN A 439 -16.79 28.13 10.44
N ARG A 440 -16.06 28.01 9.33
CA ARG A 440 -15.39 26.77 8.91
C ARG A 440 -14.13 26.48 9.73
N GLU A 441 -13.36 27.51 10.07
CA GLU A 441 -12.00 27.36 10.61
C GLU A 441 -11.95 27.59 12.13
N PHE A 442 -12.55 28.67 12.64
CA PHE A 442 -12.41 29.08 14.03
C PHE A 442 -13.02 28.09 15.03
N ALA A 443 -14.15 27.47 14.69
CA ALA A 443 -14.76 26.44 15.53
C ALA A 443 -13.83 25.22 15.76
N ARG A 444 -12.96 24.90 14.79
CA ARG A 444 -11.95 23.84 14.94
C ARG A 444 -10.78 24.29 15.80
N GLU A 445 -10.34 25.53 15.64
CA GLU A 445 -9.26 26.10 16.48
C GLU A 445 -9.67 26.24 17.95
N LEU A 446 -10.92 26.61 18.22
CA LEU A 446 -11.46 26.67 19.59
C LEU A 446 -11.37 25.32 20.32
N LYS A 447 -11.48 24.20 19.60
CA LYS A 447 -11.37 22.85 20.21
C LYS A 447 -9.94 22.48 20.61
N LYS A 448 -8.93 23.23 20.15
CA LYS A 448 -7.52 22.96 20.47
C LYS A 448 -7.06 23.68 21.74
N ILE A 449 -7.83 24.66 22.23
CA ILE A 449 -7.41 25.43 23.38
C ILE A 449 -7.48 24.57 24.64
N THR A 450 -6.52 24.75 25.54
CA THR A 450 -6.51 24.20 26.89
C THR A 450 -6.11 25.34 27.82
N PHE A 451 -6.71 25.42 29.01
CA PHE A 451 -6.34 26.47 29.94
C PHE A 451 -6.65 26.13 31.40
N ASP A 452 -5.78 26.61 32.28
CA ASP A 452 -5.93 26.46 33.70
C ASP A 452 -6.90 27.52 34.27
N ARG A 453 -7.74 27.09 35.21
CA ARG A 453 -8.68 27.93 35.97
C ARG A 453 -8.27 28.13 37.42
N THR A 454 -7.11 27.62 37.84
CA THR A 454 -6.58 27.87 39.17
C THR A 454 -6.25 29.36 39.36
N GLY A 455 -6.49 29.87 40.57
CA GLY A 455 -6.30 31.29 40.91
C GLY A 455 -7.53 32.17 40.72
N LYS A 456 -7.44 33.41 41.22
CA LYS A 456 -8.52 34.40 41.16
C LYS A 456 -8.49 35.17 39.85
N ILE A 457 -9.66 35.52 39.31
CA ILE A 457 -9.77 36.45 38.19
C ILE A 457 -9.35 37.84 38.69
N PRO A 458 -8.43 38.54 38.01
CA PRO A 458 -8.03 39.89 38.40
C PRO A 458 -9.22 40.86 38.39
N GLU A 459 -9.37 41.67 39.44
CA GLU A 459 -10.30 42.81 39.44
C GLU A 459 -9.77 43.92 38.52
N ARG A 460 -9.94 43.78 37.21
CA ARG A 460 -9.62 44.84 36.24
C ARG A 460 -10.87 45.69 36.00
N GLN A 461 -10.95 46.85 36.65
CA GLN A 461 -11.86 47.91 36.20
C GLN A 461 -11.32 48.47 34.88
N LYS A 462 -12.08 48.28 33.78
CA LYS A 462 -11.86 48.82 32.43
C LYS A 462 -10.37 49.00 32.05
N MET A 463 -9.77 47.99 31.42
CA MET A 463 -8.49 48.21 30.74
C MET A 463 -8.67 49.29 29.67
N LEU A 464 -7.97 50.42 29.82
CA LEU A 464 -7.81 51.42 28.79
C LEU A 464 -7.25 50.75 27.52
N PRO A 465 -7.66 51.18 26.31
CA PRO A 465 -7.07 50.69 25.08
C PRO A 465 -5.56 50.93 25.12
N ASP A 466 -4.77 49.90 24.79
CA ASP A 466 -3.31 50.00 24.70
C ASP A 466 -2.96 51.17 23.77
N VAL A 467 -2.26 52.15 24.33
CA VAL A 467 -1.66 53.24 23.55
C VAL A 467 -0.65 52.59 22.59
N PRO A 468 -0.67 52.91 21.28
CA PRO A 468 0.33 52.39 20.37
C PRO A 468 1.71 52.85 20.85
N VAL A 469 2.58 51.90 21.16
CA VAL A 469 4.00 52.19 21.39
C VAL A 469 4.55 52.77 20.08
N PRO A 470 5.23 53.94 20.08
CA PRO A 470 5.79 54.51 18.86
C PRO A 470 6.82 53.53 18.27
N VAL A 471 6.67 53.21 16.99
CA VAL A 471 7.73 52.55 16.22
C VAL A 471 8.87 53.55 16.11
N VAL A 472 9.88 53.40 16.96
CA VAL A 472 11.18 54.06 16.76
C VAL A 472 11.83 53.35 15.58
N GLY A 473 11.81 53.99 14.42
CA GLY A 473 12.61 53.56 13.27
C GLY A 473 14.10 53.60 13.64
N PRO A 474 14.93 52.68 13.12
CA PRO A 474 16.35 52.74 13.36
C PRO A 474 16.93 54.01 12.70
N SER A 475 17.46 54.88 13.55
CA SER A 475 18.28 56.03 13.17
C SER A 475 19.53 55.57 12.43
N VAL A 476 19.74 56.11 11.24
CA VAL A 476 21.01 56.05 10.51
C VAL A 476 22.07 56.81 11.31
N PRO A 477 23.23 56.20 11.64
CA PRO A 477 24.38 56.97 12.08
C PRO A 477 25.27 57.33 10.91
N GLU A 478 25.65 58.60 10.93
CA GLU A 478 26.65 59.29 10.12
C GLU A 478 28.02 58.60 10.12
N LYS A 479 28.71 58.81 9.00
CA LYS A 479 30.09 58.44 8.70
C LYS A 479 31.03 59.36 9.47
N GLU A 480 31.95 58.82 10.26
CA GLU A 480 33.30 59.39 10.42
C GLU A 480 34.30 58.34 10.95
N ALA A 481 35.58 58.63 10.73
CA ALA A 481 36.66 57.69 10.43
C ALA A 481 37.51 57.22 11.63
N ASP A 482 38.28 56.15 11.37
CA ASP A 482 39.68 55.86 11.77
C ASP A 482 39.86 54.38 12.19
N PRO A 483 41.08 53.79 12.22
CA PRO A 483 42.25 53.89 11.35
C PRO A 483 42.76 52.49 10.87
N VAL A 484 43.78 52.51 10.01
CA VAL A 484 44.47 51.36 9.39
C VAL A 484 45.55 50.75 10.31
N ILE A 485 45.56 49.43 10.55
CA ILE A 485 46.79 48.66 10.92
C ILE A 485 46.76 47.19 10.36
N SER A 486 47.66 46.97 9.38
CA SER A 486 48.45 45.79 8.91
C SER A 486 48.01 44.29 9.00
N VAL A 487 47.71 43.69 7.82
CA VAL A 487 48.38 42.58 7.02
C VAL A 487 49.07 41.37 7.74
N PRO A 488 49.19 40.12 7.19
CA PRO A 488 48.55 39.41 6.04
C PRO A 488 47.93 38.02 6.38
N VAL A 489 47.07 37.51 5.49
CA VAL A 489 46.72 36.06 5.41
C VAL A 489 47.06 35.53 4.02
N VAL A 490 47.77 34.40 4.02
CA VAL A 490 48.18 33.59 2.87
C VAL A 490 46.98 32.78 2.36
N VAL A 491 46.73 32.80 1.05
CA VAL A 491 45.80 31.88 0.37
C VAL A 491 46.58 31.14 -0.72
N PRO A 492 46.55 29.79 -0.77
CA PRO A 492 47.21 29.04 -1.83
C PRO A 492 46.37 28.98 -3.11
N GLU A 493 47.08 29.18 -4.21
CA GLU A 493 46.69 29.02 -5.61
C GLU A 493 46.59 27.54 -5.99
N VAL A 494 45.54 27.14 -6.72
CA VAL A 494 45.45 25.84 -7.39
C VAL A 494 45.16 26.04 -8.87
N ILE A 495 46.08 25.47 -9.65
CA ILE A 495 46.28 25.47 -11.10
C ILE A 495 45.17 24.70 -11.83
N PRO A 496 44.70 25.13 -13.01
CA PRO A 496 43.81 24.34 -13.86
C PRO A 496 44.61 23.34 -14.73
N ALA A 497 44.15 22.10 -14.77
CA ALA A 497 44.62 21.07 -15.71
C ALA A 497 43.71 21.02 -16.96
N PRO A 498 44.21 20.51 -18.11
CA PRO A 498 43.89 21.06 -19.44
C PRO A 498 42.76 20.34 -20.20
N LEU A 499 42.13 21.11 -21.09
CA LEU A 499 41.22 20.66 -22.14
C LEU A 499 41.97 19.81 -23.18
N THR A 500 41.50 18.59 -23.43
CA THR A 500 41.87 17.82 -24.63
C THR A 500 40.74 17.81 -25.66
N PRO A 501 41.03 17.80 -26.98
CA PRO A 501 40.07 18.05 -28.04
C PRO A 501 39.25 16.81 -28.41
N VAL A 502 37.98 17.05 -28.75
CA VAL A 502 37.05 16.09 -29.34
C VAL A 502 37.58 15.63 -30.71
N LYS A 503 37.82 14.33 -30.85
CA LYS A 503 37.91 13.64 -32.15
C LYS A 503 36.62 12.84 -32.37
N SER A 504 35.98 13.10 -33.49
CA SER A 504 34.87 12.38 -34.06
C SER A 504 35.26 10.94 -34.42
N ALA A 505 34.51 9.96 -33.89
CA ALA A 505 34.51 8.58 -34.33
C ALA A 505 33.06 8.05 -34.41
N LYS A 506 32.83 7.16 -35.39
CA LYS A 506 31.59 6.48 -35.79
C LYS A 506 30.78 5.85 -34.63
N PRO A 507 29.48 5.54 -34.82
CA PRO A 507 28.60 5.11 -33.75
C PRO A 507 28.95 3.68 -33.30
N GLU A 508 29.44 3.53 -32.08
CA GLU A 508 29.59 2.24 -31.41
C GLU A 508 28.36 1.98 -30.53
N ASN A 509 27.82 0.76 -30.66
CA ASN A 509 26.65 0.23 -29.98
C ASN A 509 26.61 0.55 -28.48
N GLN A 510 25.47 1.08 -28.00
CA GLN A 510 25.15 1.16 -26.57
C GLN A 510 25.29 -0.22 -25.93
N LYS A 511 26.12 -0.33 -24.88
CA LYS A 511 26.22 -1.51 -24.02
C LYS A 511 24.84 -1.79 -23.41
N ALA A 512 24.20 -2.90 -23.78
CA ALA A 512 22.93 -3.33 -23.18
C ALA A 512 23.11 -3.57 -21.67
N ILE A 513 22.17 -3.07 -20.85
CA ILE A 513 22.18 -3.29 -19.40
C ILE A 513 21.70 -4.72 -19.16
N ARG A 514 22.63 -5.63 -18.87
CA ARG A 514 22.40 -7.06 -18.59
C ARG A 514 22.72 -7.37 -17.13
N VAL A 515 21.82 -8.09 -16.44
CA VAL A 515 22.04 -8.59 -15.08
C VAL A 515 21.56 -10.03 -14.97
N GLU A 516 22.31 -10.87 -14.24
CA GLU A 516 21.90 -12.24 -13.93
C GLU A 516 20.80 -12.22 -12.86
N TRP A 517 19.71 -12.95 -13.09
CA TRP A 517 18.55 -12.99 -12.21
C TRP A 517 18.35 -14.33 -11.52
N LEU A 518 18.49 -15.43 -12.27
CA LEU A 518 18.62 -16.76 -11.71
C LEU A 518 19.94 -17.34 -12.22
N ASP A 519 20.42 -18.42 -11.59
CA ASP A 519 21.65 -19.10 -12.03
C ASP A 519 21.58 -19.45 -13.52
N GLY A 520 22.44 -18.81 -14.33
CA GLY A 520 22.45 -18.97 -15.79
C GLY A 520 21.26 -18.35 -16.54
N VAL A 521 20.42 -17.52 -15.90
CA VAL A 521 19.31 -16.79 -16.54
C VAL A 521 19.47 -15.29 -16.36
N PHE A 522 19.55 -14.57 -17.48
CA PHE A 522 19.87 -13.15 -17.53
C PHE A 522 18.70 -12.30 -17.99
N VAL A 523 18.59 -11.10 -17.43
CA VAL A 523 17.66 -10.06 -17.86
C VAL A 523 18.44 -8.95 -18.53
N GLU A 524 18.05 -8.61 -19.76
CA GLU A 524 18.64 -7.56 -20.56
C GLU A 524 17.62 -6.47 -20.85
N PHE A 525 17.97 -5.21 -20.56
CA PHE A 525 17.16 -4.07 -20.99
C PHE A 525 17.29 -3.85 -22.50
N ASP A 526 16.14 -3.78 -23.17
CA ASP A 526 16.05 -3.51 -24.60
C ASP A 526 15.73 -2.04 -24.86
N LYS A 527 14.59 -1.54 -24.35
CA LYS A 527 14.16 -0.14 -24.53
C LYS A 527 13.01 0.25 -23.60
N LEU A 528 12.82 1.56 -23.42
CA LEU A 528 11.61 2.15 -22.85
C LEU A 528 10.79 2.79 -23.97
N ALA A 529 9.51 2.43 -24.09
CA ALA A 529 8.60 3.00 -25.07
C ALA A 529 7.43 3.70 -24.38
N THR A 530 7.05 4.89 -24.85
CA THR A 530 5.86 5.60 -24.35
C THR A 530 4.70 5.41 -25.34
N LEU A 531 3.54 4.99 -24.86
CA LEU A 531 2.33 4.78 -25.65
C LEU A 531 1.15 5.46 -24.94
N GLY A 532 0.78 6.67 -25.39
CA GLY A 532 -0.31 7.44 -24.79
C GLY A 532 -0.02 7.90 -23.35
N ASP A 533 -0.82 7.39 -22.41
CA ASP A 533 -0.76 7.61 -20.96
C ASP A 533 0.00 6.48 -20.20
N LYS A 534 0.66 5.58 -20.94
CA LYS A 534 1.43 4.46 -20.39
C LYS A 534 2.86 4.42 -20.93
N SER A 535 3.73 3.75 -20.19
CA SER A 535 5.09 3.40 -20.63
C SER A 535 5.31 1.90 -20.56
N ARG A 536 6.06 1.35 -21.51
CA ARG A 536 6.43 -0.07 -21.62
C ARG A 536 7.92 -0.23 -21.51
N ILE A 537 8.35 -0.98 -20.50
CA ILE A 537 9.74 -1.37 -20.30
C ILE A 537 9.92 -2.71 -21.02
N HIS A 538 10.68 -2.71 -22.12
CA HIS A 538 11.00 -3.92 -22.88
C HIS A 538 12.32 -4.52 -22.37
N LEU A 539 12.26 -5.80 -22.05
CA LEU A 539 13.34 -6.60 -21.51
C LEU A 539 13.45 -7.91 -22.29
N LYS A 540 14.63 -8.52 -22.32
CA LYS A 540 14.87 -9.86 -22.86
C LYS A 540 15.38 -10.77 -21.76
N ILE A 541 14.85 -11.99 -21.71
CA ILE A 541 15.30 -13.04 -20.81
C ILE A 541 16.13 -14.03 -21.63
N VAL A 542 17.35 -14.29 -21.19
CA VAL A 542 18.29 -15.19 -21.86
C VAL A 542 18.68 -16.30 -20.90
N ASN A 543 18.32 -17.54 -21.23
CA ASN A 543 18.75 -18.73 -20.51
C ASN A 543 20.02 -19.29 -21.17
N THR A 544 21.11 -19.38 -20.42
CA THR A 544 22.39 -19.95 -20.86
C THR A 544 22.63 -21.36 -20.31
N ASN A 545 21.66 -21.93 -19.59
CA ASN A 545 21.70 -23.31 -19.12
C ASN A 545 21.40 -24.29 -20.27
N ALA A 546 21.69 -25.57 -20.08
CA ALA A 546 21.38 -26.61 -21.06
C ALA A 546 19.89 -27.03 -21.07
N ASP A 547 19.18 -26.77 -19.97
CA ASP A 547 17.79 -27.17 -19.76
C ASP A 547 16.83 -25.97 -19.83
N ASP A 548 15.57 -26.25 -20.20
CA ASP A 548 14.48 -25.27 -20.17
C ASP A 548 14.22 -24.79 -18.73
N CYS A 549 14.05 -23.48 -18.54
CA CYS A 549 13.78 -22.88 -17.23
C CYS A 549 12.36 -22.30 -17.21
N GLU A 550 11.48 -22.83 -16.37
CA GLU A 550 10.18 -22.19 -16.14
C GLU A 550 10.37 -20.93 -15.29
N MET A 551 9.87 -19.80 -15.79
CA MET A 551 9.99 -18.52 -15.13
C MET A 551 8.61 -17.93 -14.90
N ASP A 552 8.39 -17.51 -13.66
CA ASP A 552 7.15 -16.94 -13.21
C ASP A 552 7.36 -15.51 -12.69
N LEU A 553 6.50 -14.61 -13.16
CA LEU A 553 6.60 -13.18 -12.90
C LEU A 553 5.30 -12.69 -12.27
N TYR A 554 5.41 -12.23 -11.03
CA TYR A 554 4.32 -11.66 -10.26
C TYR A 554 4.46 -10.13 -10.15
N SER A 555 3.39 -9.38 -10.36
CA SER A 555 3.45 -7.91 -10.28
C SER A 555 3.85 -7.39 -8.89
N GLY A 556 3.48 -8.09 -7.81
CA GLY A 556 3.93 -7.74 -6.46
C GLY A 556 5.41 -7.99 -6.16
N ASN A 557 6.12 -8.67 -7.05
CA ASN A 557 7.57 -8.90 -6.95
C ASN A 557 8.39 -7.90 -7.77
N LEU A 558 7.72 -6.92 -8.35
CA LEU A 558 8.31 -5.89 -9.19
C LEU A 558 8.15 -4.53 -8.53
N THR A 559 9.22 -3.74 -8.55
CA THR A 559 9.16 -2.34 -8.11
C THR A 559 9.76 -1.47 -9.20
N VAL A 560 9.00 -0.46 -9.64
CA VAL A 560 9.44 0.50 -10.65
C VAL A 560 9.44 1.88 -10.00
N ILE A 561 10.61 2.52 -9.92
CA ILE A 561 10.76 3.85 -9.34
C ILE A 561 11.15 4.85 -10.44
N ASN A 562 10.44 5.97 -10.48
CA ASN A 562 10.71 7.06 -11.41
C ASN A 562 11.87 7.96 -10.93
N GLU A 563 12.30 8.93 -11.75
CA GLU A 563 13.38 9.86 -11.36
C GLU A 563 13.07 10.76 -10.16
N LYS A 564 11.80 10.90 -9.77
CA LYS A 564 11.38 11.66 -8.58
C LYS A 564 11.39 10.81 -7.30
N GLY A 565 11.71 9.51 -7.40
CA GLY A 565 11.70 8.58 -6.27
C GLY A 565 10.33 8.00 -5.95
N GLU A 566 9.33 8.20 -6.82
CA GLU A 566 7.97 7.67 -6.63
C GLU A 566 7.84 6.29 -7.29
N GLU A 567 7.14 5.38 -6.61
CA GLU A 567 6.80 4.06 -7.14
C GLU A 567 5.67 4.15 -8.18
N SER A 568 5.86 3.46 -9.31
CA SER A 568 4.92 3.45 -10.42
C SER A 568 4.09 2.17 -10.41
N SER A 569 2.77 2.33 -10.42
CA SER A 569 1.84 1.21 -10.48
C SER A 569 2.04 0.39 -11.76
N ILE A 570 2.16 -0.92 -11.60
CA ILE A 570 2.23 -1.88 -12.70
C ILE A 570 0.81 -2.12 -13.22
N VAL A 571 0.64 -1.92 -14.51
CA VAL A 571 -0.65 -2.04 -15.21
C VAL A 571 -0.79 -3.41 -15.83
N SER A 572 0.28 -3.92 -16.45
CA SER A 572 0.29 -5.27 -17.00
C SER A 572 1.69 -5.83 -17.25
N LEU A 573 1.75 -7.15 -17.41
CA LEU A 573 2.96 -7.92 -17.62
C LEU A 573 2.80 -8.81 -18.85
N LYS A 574 3.88 -8.92 -19.62
CA LYS A 574 4.05 -9.88 -20.71
C LYS A 574 5.32 -10.67 -20.47
N LEU A 575 5.27 -11.98 -20.67
CA LEU A 575 6.44 -12.85 -20.72
C LEU A 575 6.23 -13.91 -21.82
N GLY A 576 7.08 -13.90 -22.83
CA GLY A 576 6.88 -14.67 -24.05
C GLY A 576 5.56 -14.32 -24.73
N SER A 577 4.74 -15.33 -25.02
CA SER A 577 3.41 -15.17 -25.63
C SER A 577 2.29 -14.90 -24.60
N LYS A 578 2.56 -14.95 -23.30
CA LYS A 578 1.57 -14.78 -22.23
C LYS A 578 1.52 -13.34 -21.72
N PHE A 579 0.31 -12.86 -21.41
CA PHE A 579 0.05 -11.51 -20.92
C PHE A 579 -1.05 -11.51 -19.85
N ASN A 580 -0.84 -10.80 -18.75
CA ASN A 580 -1.77 -10.71 -17.61
C ASN A 580 -1.43 -9.47 -16.75
N ASP A 581 -2.34 -8.98 -15.92
CA ASP A 581 -2.12 -7.84 -15.01
C ASP A 581 -1.48 -8.20 -13.67
N ARG A 582 -1.50 -9.48 -13.30
CA ARG A 582 -1.09 -9.98 -11.99
C ARG A 582 0.05 -10.99 -12.04
N ARG A 583 -0.04 -12.01 -12.90
CA ARG A 583 0.95 -13.10 -12.99
C ARG A 583 1.08 -13.61 -14.42
N VAL A 584 2.32 -13.76 -14.89
CA VAL A 584 2.62 -14.41 -16.17
C VAL A 584 3.71 -15.46 -15.97
N THR A 585 3.56 -16.61 -16.60
CA THR A 585 4.50 -17.72 -16.53
C THR A 585 4.91 -18.12 -17.94
N ALA A 586 6.21 -18.36 -18.16
CA ALA A 586 6.74 -18.79 -19.44
C ALA A 586 7.91 -19.76 -19.27
N LEU A 587 8.02 -20.70 -20.19
CA LEU A 587 9.19 -21.56 -20.32
C LEU A 587 10.27 -20.82 -21.11
N ILE A 588 11.44 -20.63 -20.50
CA ILE A 588 12.61 -19.95 -21.08
C ILE A 588 13.57 -21.02 -21.61
N VAL A 589 13.59 -21.17 -22.92
CA VAL A 589 14.41 -22.16 -23.64
C VAL A 589 15.87 -21.66 -23.73
N PRO A 590 16.87 -22.55 -23.62
CA PRO A 590 18.28 -22.23 -23.86
C PRO A 590 18.52 -21.48 -25.17
N ASP A 591 19.41 -20.49 -25.15
CA ASP A 591 19.91 -19.74 -26.30
C ASP A 591 18.84 -19.01 -27.15
N LEU A 592 17.60 -18.94 -26.68
CA LEU A 592 16.50 -18.22 -27.33
C LEU A 592 16.02 -17.05 -26.44
N PRO A 593 16.27 -15.78 -26.83
CA PRO A 593 15.80 -14.63 -26.06
C PRO A 593 14.28 -14.59 -25.96
N THR A 594 13.74 -14.63 -24.74
CA THR A 594 12.31 -14.53 -24.47
C THR A 594 11.95 -13.08 -24.15
N GLU A 595 10.94 -12.52 -24.82
CA GLU A 595 10.50 -11.14 -24.57
C GLU A 595 9.80 -11.01 -23.20
N MET A 596 10.15 -9.98 -22.44
CA MET A 596 9.44 -9.54 -21.25
C MET A 596 9.05 -8.08 -21.39
N VAL A 597 7.80 -7.73 -21.08
CA VAL A 597 7.30 -6.35 -21.13
C VAL A 597 6.58 -6.02 -19.83
N ILE A 598 6.97 -4.91 -19.20
CA ILE A 598 6.31 -4.37 -18.02
C ILE A 598 5.64 -3.05 -18.44
N GLU A 599 4.31 -3.00 -18.36
CA GLU A 599 3.53 -1.79 -18.63
C GLU A 599 3.23 -1.07 -17.32
N VAL A 600 3.52 0.23 -17.26
CA VAL A 600 3.31 1.12 -16.11
C VAL A 600 2.62 2.40 -16.55
N SER A 601 2.14 3.20 -15.58
CA SER A 601 1.72 4.59 -15.83
C SER A 601 2.83 5.38 -16.53
N LYS A 602 2.50 6.42 -17.29
CA LYS A 602 3.47 7.20 -18.08
C LYS A 602 4.70 7.64 -17.27
N LEU A 603 5.87 7.25 -17.75
CA LEU A 603 7.19 7.62 -17.22
C LEU A 603 8.09 8.12 -18.34
N GLN A 604 8.90 9.14 -18.02
CA GLN A 604 9.95 9.65 -18.92
C GLN A 604 11.22 8.78 -18.89
N SER A 605 11.51 8.17 -17.75
CA SER A 605 12.64 7.27 -17.53
C SER A 605 12.39 6.44 -16.26
N VAL A 606 13.15 5.36 -16.08
CA VAL A 606 13.08 4.49 -14.91
C VAL A 606 14.39 4.60 -14.13
N ALA A 607 14.33 5.17 -12.94
CA ALA A 607 15.49 5.32 -12.06
C ALA A 607 15.93 3.97 -11.49
N LEU A 608 14.97 3.13 -11.10
CA LEU A 608 15.18 1.78 -10.60
C LEU A 608 14.07 0.85 -11.07
N LEU A 609 14.45 -0.26 -11.68
CA LEU A 609 13.62 -1.45 -11.82
C LEU A 609 14.18 -2.53 -10.89
N GLN A 610 13.36 -3.02 -9.97
CA GLN A 610 13.69 -4.11 -9.07
C GLN A 610 12.87 -5.35 -9.44
N LEU A 611 13.55 -6.47 -9.61
CA LEU A 611 12.97 -7.79 -9.85
C LEU A 611 13.25 -8.67 -8.64
N LYS A 612 12.22 -9.32 -8.11
CA LYS A 612 12.34 -10.23 -6.97
C LYS A 612 11.88 -11.64 -7.37
N ASP A 613 12.66 -12.66 -7.07
CA ASP A 613 12.24 -14.04 -7.27
C ASP A 613 11.49 -14.60 -6.03
N PHE A 614 10.94 -15.81 -6.15
CA PHE A 614 10.22 -16.49 -5.05
C PHE A 614 11.12 -16.98 -3.92
N LYS A 615 12.45 -16.95 -4.11
CA LYS A 615 13.46 -17.25 -3.08
C LYS A 615 13.97 -15.97 -2.39
N ASN A 616 13.33 -14.82 -2.63
CA ASN A 616 13.71 -13.49 -2.15
C ASN A 616 15.05 -12.94 -2.72
N ASN A 617 15.60 -13.50 -3.79
CA ASN A 617 16.72 -12.89 -4.49
C ASN A 617 16.25 -11.64 -5.24
N ILE A 618 17.04 -10.57 -5.17
CA ILE A 618 16.68 -9.26 -5.72
C ILE A 618 17.71 -8.84 -6.76
N VAL A 619 17.22 -8.53 -7.95
CA VAL A 619 17.99 -7.87 -9.01
C VAL A 619 17.52 -6.45 -9.22
N LYS A 620 18.47 -5.55 -9.51
CA LYS A 620 18.22 -4.12 -9.70
C LYS A 620 18.86 -3.66 -11.01
N LEU A 621 18.03 -3.11 -11.90
CA LEU A 621 18.48 -2.36 -13.07
C LEU A 621 18.26 -0.87 -12.81
N ARG A 622 19.23 -0.02 -13.16
CA ARG A 622 19.19 1.42 -12.87
C ARG A 622 19.42 2.25 -14.11
N GLY A 623 18.81 3.44 -14.14
CA GLY A 623 19.01 4.42 -15.20
C GLY A 623 18.54 3.94 -16.57
N LEU A 624 17.37 3.30 -16.64
CA LEU A 624 16.79 2.84 -17.90
C LEU A 624 16.11 4.01 -18.60
N LYS A 625 16.52 4.29 -19.84
CA LYS A 625 16.07 5.43 -20.63
C LYS A 625 15.49 5.01 -21.96
#